data_AF-A0A958Y6X7-F1
#
_entry.id   AF-A0A958Y6X7-F1
#
_cell.length_a   1.000
_cell.length_b   1.000
_cell.length_c   1.000
_cell.angle_alpha   90.00
_cell.angle_beta   90.00
_cell.angle_gamma   90.00
#
_symmetry.space_group_name_H-M   'P 1'
#
loop_
_entity.id
_entity.type
_entity.pdbx_description
1 polymer ?
#
loop_
_entity_poly.entity_id
_entity_poly.type
_entity_poly.pdbx_seq_one_letter_code
_entity_poly.pdbx_strand_id
1 'polypeptide(L)' 'MTRRLIDYLIISLKGLAMGAADAVPGVSGGTIAFISGIYEEL' A
#
# COMPACT_ATOMS: atom_id res chain seq x y z
N MET A 1 6.06 -8.76 -18.03
CA MET A 1 4.96 -7.83 -17.73
C MET A 1 5.50 -6.41 -17.78
N THR A 2 5.18 -5.65 -18.83
CA THR A 2 5.57 -4.23 -18.92
C THR A 2 4.70 -3.44 -17.94
N ARG A 3 5.27 -3.02 -16.81
CA ARG A 3 4.57 -2.15 -15.86
C ARG A 3 4.31 -0.80 -16.51
N ARG A 4 3.09 -0.30 -16.37
CA ARG A 4 2.68 1.03 -16.83
C ARG A 4 2.96 2.04 -15.73
N LEU A 5 3.11 3.30 -16.11
CA LEU A 5 3.29 4.41 -15.14
C LEU A 5 2.18 4.43 -14.07
N ILE A 6 0.96 4.06 -14.47
CA ILE A 6 -0.21 3.95 -13.60
C ILE A 6 -0.01 2.89 -12.52
N ASP A 7 0.63 1.76 -12.82
CA ASP A 7 0.84 0.69 -11.86
C ASP A 7 1.78 1.16 -10.74
N TYR A 8 2.83 1.93 -11.09
CA TYR A 8 3.72 2.57 -10.10
C TYR A 8 3.00 3.65 -9.27
N LEU A 9 2.10 4.42 -9.88
CA LEU A 9 1.27 5.39 -9.18
C LEU A 9 0.34 4.71 -8.16
N ILE A 10 -0.28 3.59 -8.54
CA ILE A 10 -1.15 2.80 -7.66
C ILE A 10 -0.35 2.23 -6.49
N ILE A 11 0.81 1.62 -6.73
CA ILE A 11 1.68 1.09 -5.67
C ILE A 11 2.11 2.20 -4.70
N SER A 12 2.49 3.38 -5.24
CA SER A 12 2.89 4.52 -4.42
C SER A 12 1.74 5.03 -3.54
N LEU A 13 0.51 5.07 -4.08
CA LEU A 13 -0.68 5.47 -3.33
C LEU A 13 -1.04 4.47 -2.23
N LYS A 14 -0.93 3.17 -2.51
CA LYS A 14 -1.11 2.11 -1.50
C LYS A 14 -0.09 2.24 -0.36
N GLY A 15 1.19 2.50 -0.68
CA GLY A 15 2.23 2.76 0.31
C GLY A 15 1.98 4.01 1.17
N LEU A 16 1.46 5.08 0.56
CA LEU A 16 1.03 6.28 1.30
C LEU A 16 -0.13 5.98 2.26
N ALA A 17 -1.13 5.22 1.81
CA ALA A 17 -2.26 4.83 2.65
C ALA A 17 -1.82 3.95 3.84
N MET A 18 -0.86 3.05 3.62
CA MET A 18 -0.24 2.26 4.69
C MET A 18 0.50 3.14 5.70
N GLY A 19 1.31 4.10 5.24
CA GLY A 19 1.99 5.04 6.14
C GLY A 19 1.03 5.98 6.89
N ALA A 20 -0.07 6.38 6.27
CA ALA A 20 -1.12 7.15 6.93
C ALA A 20 -1.85 6.33 8.01
N ALA A 21 -1.97 5.01 7.82
CA ALA A 21 -2.55 4.12 8.82
C ALA A 21 -1.69 4.04 10.09
N ASP A 22 -0.37 4.08 9.97
CA ASP A 22 0.55 4.11 11.13
C ASP A 22 0.44 5.41 11.94
N ALA A 23 -0.14 6.48 11.38
CA ALA A 23 -0.42 7.71 12.11
C ALA A 23 -1.68 7.63 13.00
N VAL A 24 -2.51 6.60 12.85
CA VAL A 24 -3.76 6.42 13.61
C VAL A 24 -3.54 5.44 14.77
N PRO A 25 -3.68 5.86 16.04
CA PRO A 25 -3.51 4.98 17.19
C PRO A 25 -4.46 3.79 17.14
N GLY A 26 -3.91 2.57 17.25
CA GLY A 26 -4.70 1.33 17.21
C GLY A 26 -5.00 0.79 15.80
N VAL A 27 -4.54 1.45 14.74
CA VAL A 27 -4.58 0.92 13.37
C VAL A 27 -3.24 0.28 13.04
N SER A 28 -3.27 -0.93 12.48
CA SER A 28 -2.07 -1.64 12.02
C SER A 28 -1.84 -1.39 10.52
N GLY A 29 -0.76 -0.67 10.16
CA GLY A 29 -0.34 -0.53 8.77
C GLY A 29 -0.11 -1.87 8.07
N GLY A 30 0.33 -2.89 8.82
CA GLY A 30 0.49 -4.26 8.31
C GLY A 30 -0.82 -4.91 7.86
N THR A 31 -1.94 -4.63 8.54
CA THR A 31 -3.27 -5.11 8.14
C THR A 31 -3.74 -4.42 6.86
N ILE A 32 -3.49 -3.11 6.73
CA ILE A 32 -3.80 -2.34 5.52
C ILE A 32 -2.99 -2.87 4.33
N ALA A 33 -1.70 -3.15 4.53
CA ALA A 33 -0.83 -3.74 3.51
C ALA A 33 -1.32 -5.11 3.02
N PHE A 34 -1.83 -5.93 3.95
CA PHE A 34 -2.39 -7.25 3.65
C PHE A 34 -3.70 -7.16 2.84
N ILE A 35 -4.68 -6.36 3.29
CA ILE A 35 -5.97 -6.25 2.58
C ILE A 35 -5.87 -5.50 1.24
N SER A 36 -4.86 -4.63 1.07
CA SER A 36 -4.64 -3.88 -0.17
C SER A 36 -3.76 -4.63 -1.18
N GLY A 37 -3.29 -5.83 -0.83
CA GLY A 37 -2.47 -6.67 -1.69
C GLY A 37 -1.06 -6.12 -1.95
N ILE A 38 -0.55 -5.19 -1.13
CA ILE A 38 0.81 -4.63 -1.29
C ILE A 38 1.86 -5.75 -1.25
N TYR A 39 1.67 -6.74 -0.38
CA TYR A 39 2.59 -7.88 -0.25
C TYR A 39 2.58 -8.82 -1.46
N GLU A 40 1.50 -8.86 -2.24
CA GLU A 40 1.44 -9.67 -3.46
C GLU A 40 2.16 -8.98 -4.63
N GLU A 41 2.43 -7.68 -4.48
CA GLU A 41 3.00 -6.80 -5.50
C GLU A 41 4.53 -6.62 -5.33
N LEU A 42 5.05 -6.99 -4.16
CA LEU A 42 6.46 -7.10 -3.74
C LEU A 42 7.00 -8.50 -4.01
#